data_AF-A0A6J4QM59-F1
#
_entry.id   AF-A0A6J4QM59-F1
#
_cell.length_a   1.000
_cell.length_b   1.000
_cell.length_c   1.000
_cell.angle_alpha   90.00
_cell.angle_beta   90.00
_cell.angle_gamma   90.00
#
_symmetry.space_group_name_H-M   'P 1'
#
loop_
_entity.id
_entity.type
_entity.pdbx_description
1 polymer ?
#
loop_
_entity_poly.entity_id
_entity_poly.type
_entity_poly.pdbx_seq_one_letter_code
_entity_poly.pdbx_strand_id
1 'polypeptide(L)'
;MPEPIAQHGIKIAGENPMIILYRPGSDDIVVLVSMWTARYSPVGSGRVLLIWADPGESGLGSGAPIGIYTDNPELAEYVWEHFYRDYDTIRGRGIETGPPVPARFVEVSGGDRFHRISCVAATTTIELEWREVLDCFQVTTHLTGFETSVVACPCAAAEVRVNGIAARGEIHQPEGWFGSSAALAFAETWREI
;
A
#
# COMPACT_ATOMS: atom_id res chain seq x y z
N MET A 1 20.69 -31.60 10.32
CA MET A 1 19.94 -30.49 9.69
C MET A 1 20.76 -29.24 9.91
N PRO A 2 20.85 -28.32 8.93
CA PRO A 2 21.50 -27.03 9.18
C PRO A 2 20.79 -26.31 10.34
N GLU A 3 21.57 -25.66 11.20
CA GLU A 3 21.02 -24.86 12.30
C GLU A 3 20.28 -23.64 11.74
N PRO A 4 19.13 -23.26 12.30
CA PRO A 4 18.46 -22.02 11.94
C PRO A 4 19.35 -20.80 12.25
N ILE A 5 19.41 -19.85 11.33
CA ILE A 5 20.06 -18.55 11.57
C ILE A 5 18.99 -17.59 12.10
N ALA A 6 19.16 -17.10 13.32
CA ALA A 6 18.24 -16.14 13.91
C ALA A 6 18.48 -14.73 13.33
N GLN A 7 17.39 -14.04 12.98
CA GLN A 7 17.37 -12.63 12.65
C GLN A 7 16.56 -11.88 13.70
N HIS A 8 17.04 -10.70 14.10
CA HIS A 8 16.45 -9.89 15.15
C HIS A 8 16.03 -8.51 14.61
N GLY A 9 15.40 -7.69 15.44
CA GLY A 9 15.00 -6.33 15.05
C GLY A 9 13.79 -6.24 14.13
N ILE A 10 12.94 -7.28 14.09
CA ILE A 10 11.73 -7.30 13.27
C ILE A 10 10.75 -6.22 13.76
N LYS A 11 10.34 -5.33 12.85
CA LYS A 11 9.39 -4.24 13.12
C LYS A 11 7.99 -4.55 12.66
N ILE A 12 7.87 -5.16 11.49
CA ILE A 12 6.58 -5.58 10.96
C ILE A 12 6.79 -6.80 10.05
N ALA A 13 5.83 -7.72 10.08
CA ALA A 13 5.75 -8.82 9.13
C ALA A 13 4.31 -9.01 8.67
N GLY A 14 4.11 -9.16 7.36
CA GLY A 14 2.78 -9.15 6.78
C GLY A 14 2.78 -8.96 5.26
N GLU A 15 2.00 -8.00 4.79
CA GLU A 15 1.81 -7.68 3.37
C GLU A 15 1.74 -6.16 3.19
N ASN A 16 2.25 -5.66 2.06
CA ASN A 16 2.15 -4.24 1.69
C ASN A 16 1.79 -3.96 0.22
N PRO A 17 0.64 -4.43 -0.31
CA PRO A 17 0.22 -4.06 -1.65
C PRO A 17 0.17 -2.54 -1.86
N MET A 18 0.63 -2.09 -3.03
CA MET A 18 0.67 -0.67 -3.40
C MET A 18 0.08 -0.42 -4.79
N ILE A 19 -0.51 0.76 -4.96
CA ILE A 19 -0.95 1.30 -6.25
C ILE A 19 -0.51 2.76 -6.33
N ILE A 20 0.20 3.11 -7.39
CA ILE A 20 0.44 4.50 -7.78
C ILE A 20 -0.11 4.69 -9.19
N LEU A 21 -1.09 5.58 -9.32
CA LEU A 21 -1.64 5.99 -10.61
C LEU A 21 -1.05 7.35 -10.99
N TYR A 22 -0.70 7.48 -12.27
CA TYR A 22 -0.15 8.69 -12.86
C TYR A 22 -1.15 9.34 -13.81
N ARG A 23 -1.06 10.67 -13.98
CA ARG A 23 -1.81 11.35 -15.03
C ARG A 23 -1.38 10.75 -16.38
N PRO A 24 -2.33 10.44 -17.29
CA PRO A 24 -1.99 9.87 -18.58
C PRO A 24 -0.94 10.69 -19.34
N GLY A 25 0.17 10.06 -19.72
CA GLY A 25 1.25 10.69 -20.48
C GLY A 25 2.15 11.64 -19.66
N SER A 26 2.11 11.60 -18.33
CA SER A 26 3.08 12.29 -17.47
C SER A 26 3.50 11.45 -16.26
N ASP A 27 4.52 11.92 -15.55
CA ASP A 27 5.00 11.32 -14.29
C ASP A 27 4.33 11.93 -13.05
N ASP A 28 3.23 12.67 -13.24
CA ASP A 28 2.51 13.29 -12.13
C ASP A 28 1.61 12.25 -11.46
N ILE A 29 1.90 11.95 -10.20
CA ILE A 29 1.08 11.05 -9.38
C ILE A 29 -0.28 11.71 -9.12
N VAL A 30 -1.37 11.00 -9.44
CA VAL A 30 -2.75 11.42 -9.19
C VAL A 30 -3.45 10.57 -8.13
N VAL A 31 -2.98 9.35 -7.89
CA VAL A 31 -3.39 8.51 -6.76
C VAL A 31 -2.19 7.75 -6.22
N LEU A 32 -2.08 7.67 -4.89
CA LEU A 32 -1.12 6.85 -4.17
C LEU A 32 -1.85 6.06 -3.09
N VAL A 33 -1.63 4.76 -3.08
CA VAL A 33 -2.17 3.82 -2.12
C VAL A 33 -1.06 2.92 -1.59
N SER A 34 -1.04 2.74 -0.27
CA SER A 34 -0.32 1.64 0.39
C SER A 34 -1.24 0.95 1.39
N MET A 35 -1.40 -0.35 1.24
CA MET A 35 -2.24 -1.19 2.07
C MET A 35 -1.38 -2.13 2.90
N TRP A 36 -1.33 -1.92 4.20
CA TRP A 36 -0.62 -2.78 5.13
C TRP A 36 -1.58 -3.82 5.72
N THR A 37 -1.20 -5.09 5.69
CA THR A 37 -1.79 -6.14 6.51
C THR A 37 -0.70 -6.70 7.42
N ALA A 38 -0.64 -6.23 8.66
CA ALA A 38 0.35 -6.67 9.63
C ALA A 38 -0.13 -7.95 10.33
N ARG A 39 0.63 -9.04 10.18
CA ARG A 39 0.46 -10.26 10.99
C ARG A 39 1.25 -10.19 12.29
N TYR A 40 2.37 -9.48 12.26
CA TYR A 40 3.15 -9.15 13.44
C TYR A 40 3.57 -7.68 13.41
N SER A 41 3.44 -7.01 14.55
CA SER A 41 4.12 -5.77 14.90
C SER A 41 4.21 -5.67 16.43
N PRO A 42 5.08 -4.80 17.00
CA PRO A 42 5.11 -4.54 18.44
C PRO A 42 3.81 -3.97 19.02
N VAL A 43 2.94 -3.38 18.19
CA VAL A 43 1.66 -2.76 18.56
C VAL A 43 0.46 -3.61 18.13
N GLY A 44 0.69 -4.89 17.86
CA GLY A 44 -0.33 -5.87 17.47
C GLY A 44 -0.54 -6.00 15.96
N SER A 45 -1.45 -6.88 15.59
CA SER A 45 -1.85 -7.13 14.20
C SER A 45 -2.97 -6.18 13.76
N GLY A 46 -3.12 -6.00 12.45
CA GLY A 46 -4.21 -5.19 11.90
C GLY A 46 -3.97 -4.81 10.45
N ARG A 47 -4.79 -3.88 9.97
CA ARG A 47 -4.76 -3.37 8.60
C ARG A 47 -4.76 -1.86 8.57
N VAL A 48 -3.92 -1.29 7.71
CA VAL A 48 -3.76 0.17 7.56
C VAL A 48 -3.73 0.50 6.07
N LEU A 49 -4.69 1.29 5.60
CA LEU A 49 -4.70 1.86 4.27
C LEU A 49 -4.27 3.33 4.35
N LEU A 50 -3.13 3.66 3.76
CA LEU A 50 -2.73 5.02 3.47
C LEU A 50 -3.17 5.36 2.05
N ILE A 51 -3.89 6.45 1.88
CA ILE A 51 -4.36 6.88 0.57
C ILE A 51 -4.27 8.39 0.41
N TRP A 52 -3.77 8.80 -0.75
CA TRP A 52 -3.89 10.16 -1.26
C TRP A 52 -4.38 10.11 -2.69
N ALA A 53 -5.43 10.88 -2.99
CA ALA A 53 -5.89 11.09 -4.35
C ALA A 53 -5.98 12.60 -4.62
N ASP A 54 -5.51 13.03 -5.79
CA ASP A 54 -5.58 14.43 -6.20
C ASP A 54 -7.05 14.82 -6.49
N PRO A 55 -7.64 15.80 -5.78
CA PRO A 55 -9.03 16.20 -6.01
C PRO A 55 -9.32 16.74 -7.42
N GLY A 56 -8.34 17.41 -8.05
CA GLY A 56 -8.49 18.01 -9.38
C GLY A 56 -8.23 17.02 -10.51
N GLU A 57 -7.27 16.11 -10.31
CA GLU A 57 -6.69 15.31 -11.40
C GLU A 57 -7.12 13.85 -11.38
N SER A 58 -7.44 13.28 -10.21
CA SER A 58 -7.90 11.88 -10.10
C SER A 58 -9.31 11.66 -10.67
N GLY A 59 -10.04 12.73 -11.00
CA GLY A 59 -11.44 12.65 -11.41
C GLY A 59 -12.43 12.31 -10.28
N LEU A 60 -11.97 12.17 -9.04
CA LEU A 60 -12.82 11.94 -7.86
C LEU A 60 -13.40 13.23 -7.28
N GLY A 61 -12.86 14.40 -7.64
CA GLY A 61 -13.37 15.70 -7.17
C GLY A 61 -13.26 15.83 -5.65
N SER A 62 -14.30 16.40 -5.04
CA SER A 62 -14.43 16.49 -3.57
C SER A 62 -14.56 15.15 -2.86
N GLY A 63 -14.75 14.04 -3.60
CA GLY A 63 -14.74 12.68 -3.07
C GLY A 63 -13.35 12.05 -2.99
N ALA A 64 -12.30 12.75 -3.41
CA ALA A 64 -10.92 12.24 -3.35
C ALA A 64 -10.47 12.03 -1.89
N PRO A 65 -10.13 10.79 -1.49
CA PRO A 65 -9.72 10.50 -0.12
C PRO A 65 -8.27 10.92 0.12
N ILE A 66 -8.03 11.54 1.27
CA ILE A 66 -6.70 11.84 1.81
C ILE A 66 -6.72 11.42 3.27
N GLY A 67 -5.89 10.45 3.66
CA GLY A 67 -5.78 10.04 5.06
C GLY A 67 -5.40 8.57 5.25
N ILE A 68 -5.56 8.13 6.50
CA ILE A 68 -5.24 6.78 6.96
C ILE A 68 -6.53 6.10 7.43
N TYR A 69 -6.82 4.91 6.94
CA TYR A 69 -7.98 4.11 7.32
C TYR A 69 -7.50 2.81 7.96
N THR A 70 -8.05 2.42 9.11
CA THR A 70 -7.47 1.32 9.89
C THR A 70 -8.49 0.61 10.78
N ASP A 71 -8.25 -0.67 11.06
CA ASP A 71 -8.92 -1.41 12.13
C ASP A 71 -8.12 -1.42 13.45
N ASN A 72 -6.87 -0.94 13.42
CA ASN A 72 -5.97 -0.82 14.55
C ASN A 72 -5.27 0.57 14.53
N PRO A 73 -5.71 1.53 15.35
CA PRO A 73 -5.14 2.89 15.36
C PRO A 73 -3.67 2.93 15.82
N GLU A 74 -3.27 2.08 16.78
CA GLU A 74 -1.88 2.01 17.25
C GLU A 74 -0.94 1.54 16.13
N LEU A 75 -1.40 0.58 15.32
CA LEU A 75 -0.66 0.13 14.12
C LEU A 75 -0.58 1.24 13.06
N ALA A 76 -1.66 1.99 12.85
CA ALA A 76 -1.66 3.10 11.88
C ALA A 76 -0.65 4.19 12.26
N GLU A 77 -0.63 4.58 13.53
CA GLU A 77 0.38 5.50 14.06
C GLU A 77 1.78 4.90 13.89
N TYR A 78 1.99 3.65 14.29
CA TYR A 78 3.28 2.98 14.17
C TYR A 78 3.80 2.95 12.73
N VAL A 79 2.95 2.60 11.76
CA VAL A 79 3.30 2.54 10.34
C VAL A 79 3.66 3.92 9.81
N TRP A 80 2.86 4.94 10.11
CA TRP A 80 3.13 6.31 9.71
C TRP A 80 4.51 6.76 10.23
N GLU A 81 4.73 6.55 11.51
CA GLU A 81 5.85 7.11 12.25
C GLU A 81 7.21 6.51 11.86
N HIS A 82 7.23 5.22 11.50
CA HIS A 82 8.46 4.48 11.20
C HIS A 82 8.75 4.34 9.70
N PHE A 83 7.72 4.32 8.85
CA PHE A 83 7.90 4.00 7.43
C PHE A 83 7.54 5.16 6.48
N TYR A 84 6.62 6.05 6.85
CA TYR A 84 6.12 7.09 5.93
C TYR A 84 6.44 8.52 6.28
N ARG A 85 6.68 8.82 7.56
CA ARG A 85 6.95 10.18 8.04
C ARG A 85 8.02 10.88 7.20
N ASP A 86 9.08 10.15 6.86
CA ASP A 86 10.22 10.65 6.09
C ASP A 86 10.23 10.18 4.62
N TYR A 87 9.15 9.56 4.16
CA TYR A 87 9.03 9.08 2.79
C TYR A 87 8.57 10.21 1.87
N ASP A 88 9.51 10.75 1.08
CA ASP A 88 9.31 11.96 0.27
C ASP A 88 8.11 11.90 -0.69
N THR A 89 7.76 10.73 -1.20
CA THR A 89 6.61 10.59 -2.11
C THR A 89 5.28 10.84 -1.41
N ILE A 90 5.17 10.59 -0.10
CA ILE A 90 3.93 10.76 0.69
C ILE A 90 3.96 12.02 1.57
N ARG A 91 5.12 12.35 2.14
CA ARG A 91 5.28 13.44 3.10
C ARG A 91 4.76 14.76 2.54
N GLY A 92 3.94 15.48 3.32
CA GLY A 92 3.41 16.79 2.94
C GLY A 92 2.19 16.75 2.02
N ARG A 93 1.66 15.56 1.70
CA ARG A 93 0.44 15.41 0.89
C ARG A 93 -0.87 15.52 1.70
N GLY A 94 -0.77 15.71 3.01
CA GLY A 94 -1.91 15.94 3.89
C GLY A 94 -2.49 14.68 4.54
N ILE A 95 -1.95 13.49 4.22
CA ILE A 95 -2.35 12.22 4.86
C ILE A 95 -2.20 12.30 6.38
N GLU A 96 -1.17 12.99 6.85
CA GLU A 96 -0.81 13.19 8.25
C GLU A 96 -1.70 14.16 9.04
N THR A 97 -2.57 14.91 8.35
CA THR A 97 -3.26 16.04 8.97
C THR A 97 -4.50 15.65 9.77
N GLY A 98 -5.01 14.44 9.56
CA GLY A 98 -6.19 13.90 10.25
C GLY A 98 -5.85 12.67 11.09
N PRO A 99 -6.66 12.36 12.11
CA PRO A 99 -6.51 11.12 12.86
C PRO A 99 -6.82 9.91 11.96
N PRO A 100 -6.27 8.72 12.25
CA PRO A 100 -6.67 7.49 11.58
C PRO A 100 -8.19 7.26 11.67
N VAL A 101 -8.81 6.91 10.54
CA VAL A 101 -10.25 6.69 10.42
C VAL A 101 -10.55 5.21 10.65
N PRO A 102 -11.44 4.86 11.60
CA PRO A 102 -11.85 3.47 11.80
C PRO A 102 -12.47 2.87 10.53
N ALA A 103 -11.97 1.70 10.12
CA ALA A 103 -12.38 1.02 8.91
C ALA A 103 -12.47 -0.50 9.08
N ARG A 104 -13.19 -1.15 8.17
CA ARG A 104 -13.24 -2.61 8.04
C ARG A 104 -12.76 -3.01 6.66
N PHE A 105 -12.08 -4.15 6.58
CA PHE A 105 -11.49 -4.63 5.35
C PHE A 105 -12.07 -5.99 4.96
N VAL A 106 -12.35 -6.15 3.68
CA VAL A 106 -12.67 -7.43 3.05
C VAL A 106 -11.70 -7.64 1.91
N GLU A 107 -11.21 -8.87 1.75
CA GLU A 107 -10.23 -9.21 0.73
C GLU A 107 -10.71 -10.45 -0.03
N VAL A 108 -10.53 -10.41 -1.35
CA VAL A 108 -10.86 -11.50 -2.26
C VAL A 108 -9.72 -11.64 -3.26
N SER A 109 -9.14 -12.84 -3.33
CA SER A 109 -8.14 -13.19 -4.35
C SER A 109 -8.70 -14.24 -5.31
N GLY A 110 -8.43 -14.04 -6.59
CA GLY A 110 -8.71 -15.00 -7.67
C GLY A 110 -7.47 -15.73 -8.17
N GLY A 111 -6.40 -15.81 -7.35
CA GLY A 111 -5.05 -16.20 -7.79
C GLY A 111 -4.41 -15.10 -8.63
N ASP A 112 -3.67 -15.47 -9.66
CA ASP A 112 -2.92 -14.53 -10.51
C ASP A 112 -3.80 -13.63 -11.40
N ARG A 113 -5.12 -13.89 -11.43
CA ARG A 113 -6.06 -13.09 -12.23
C ARG A 113 -6.34 -11.73 -11.61
N PHE A 114 -6.60 -11.71 -10.31
CA PHE A 114 -6.91 -10.49 -9.59
C PHE A 114 -6.73 -10.65 -8.07
N HIS A 115 -6.49 -9.53 -7.42
CA HIS A 115 -6.55 -9.37 -5.98
C HIS A 115 -7.34 -8.10 -5.67
N ARG A 116 -8.32 -8.18 -4.76
CA ARG A 116 -9.20 -7.06 -4.41
C ARG A 116 -9.26 -6.87 -2.92
N ILE A 117 -9.13 -5.62 -2.48
CA ILE A 117 -9.33 -5.21 -1.09
C ILE A 117 -10.38 -4.10 -1.06
N SER A 118 -11.43 -4.29 -0.27
CA SER A 118 -12.45 -3.28 0.02
C SER A 118 -12.27 -2.76 1.44
N CYS A 119 -12.12 -1.45 1.58
CA CYS A 119 -12.06 -0.72 2.84
C CYS A 119 -13.36 0.08 3.03
N VAL A 120 -14.10 -0.19 4.11
CA VAL A 120 -15.36 0.49 4.44
C VAL A 120 -15.19 1.28 5.72
N ALA A 121 -15.41 2.59 5.65
CA ALA A 121 -15.30 3.53 6.76
C ALA A 121 -16.48 4.52 6.76
N ALA A 122 -17.38 4.40 7.73
CA ALA A 122 -18.62 5.19 7.81
C ALA A 122 -19.39 5.24 6.47
N THR A 123 -19.35 6.37 5.76
CA THR A 123 -20.02 6.58 4.47
C THR A 123 -19.11 6.40 3.25
N THR A 124 -17.84 6.07 3.47
CA THR A 124 -16.82 5.94 2.43
C THR A 124 -16.48 4.47 2.21
N THR A 125 -16.56 4.03 0.96
CA THR A 125 -16.06 2.72 0.51
C THR A 125 -14.92 2.97 -0.48
N ILE A 126 -13.75 2.41 -0.19
CA ILE A 126 -12.57 2.44 -1.06
C ILE A 126 -12.33 1.01 -1.54
N GLU A 127 -12.28 0.81 -2.84
CA GLU A 127 -12.00 -0.49 -3.44
C GLU A 127 -10.70 -0.41 -4.21
N LEU A 128 -9.80 -1.34 -3.92
CA LEU A 128 -8.50 -1.49 -4.56
C LEU A 128 -8.51 -2.80 -5.31
N GLU A 129 -8.10 -2.78 -6.57
CA GLU A 129 -7.98 -3.98 -7.37
C GLU A 129 -6.67 -3.98 -8.15
N TRP A 130 -5.96 -5.10 -8.05
CA TRP A 130 -4.80 -5.44 -8.86
C TRP A 130 -5.20 -6.55 -9.83
N ARG A 131 -4.78 -6.46 -11.09
CA ARG A 131 -5.08 -7.43 -12.16
C ARG A 131 -3.85 -7.68 -13.01
N GLU A 132 -3.88 -8.78 -13.76
CA GLU A 132 -2.81 -9.14 -14.70
C GLU A 132 -1.46 -9.21 -13.98
N VAL A 133 -1.40 -10.10 -12.98
CA VAL A 133 -0.18 -10.35 -12.22
C VAL A 133 0.90 -10.86 -13.18
N LEU A 134 2.06 -10.22 -13.11
CA LEU A 134 3.25 -10.51 -13.90
C LEU A 134 4.15 -11.51 -13.15
N ASP A 135 5.40 -11.66 -13.57
CA ASP A 135 6.33 -12.59 -12.92
C ASP A 135 6.59 -12.20 -11.45
N CYS A 136 6.28 -13.11 -10.52
CA CYS A 136 6.50 -12.91 -9.10
C CYS A 136 7.92 -13.31 -8.71
N PHE A 137 8.56 -12.51 -7.86
CA PHE A 137 9.92 -12.75 -7.40
C PHE A 137 10.09 -12.37 -5.93
N GLN A 138 11.07 -12.99 -5.27
CA GLN A 138 11.50 -12.55 -3.95
C GLN A 138 12.63 -11.53 -4.09
N VAL A 139 12.55 -10.42 -3.36
CA VAL A 139 13.60 -9.41 -3.33
C VAL A 139 13.88 -8.97 -1.90
N THR A 140 15.13 -8.59 -1.66
CA THR A 140 15.55 -7.91 -0.44
C THR A 140 16.04 -6.51 -0.79
N THR A 141 15.47 -5.49 -0.15
CA THR A 141 15.81 -4.08 -0.34
C THR A 141 16.32 -3.46 0.94
N HIS A 142 17.10 -2.39 0.83
CA HIS A 142 17.55 -1.59 1.97
C HIS A 142 16.98 -0.18 1.81
N LEU A 143 15.96 0.16 2.61
CA LEU A 143 15.20 1.40 2.49
C LEU A 143 15.08 2.05 3.87
N THR A 144 15.38 3.35 3.95
CA THR A 144 15.15 4.19 5.15
C THR A 144 15.67 3.59 6.48
N GLY A 145 16.79 2.85 6.44
CA GLY A 145 17.39 2.21 7.63
C GLY A 145 16.87 0.80 7.94
N PHE A 146 16.03 0.25 7.07
CA PHE A 146 15.49 -1.10 7.18
C PHE A 146 15.99 -2.01 6.06
N GLU A 147 16.19 -3.27 6.37
CA GLU A 147 16.19 -4.35 5.39
C GLU A 147 14.77 -4.90 5.29
N THR A 148 14.27 -4.97 4.06
CA THR A 148 12.94 -5.49 3.75
C THR A 148 13.10 -6.70 2.86
N SER A 149 12.50 -7.84 3.21
CA SER A 149 12.37 -9.00 2.31
C SER A 149 10.90 -9.19 1.94
N VAL A 150 10.61 -9.38 0.66
CA VAL A 150 9.24 -9.41 0.13
C VAL A 150 9.13 -10.36 -1.05
N VAL A 151 7.99 -11.05 -1.17
CA VAL A 151 7.55 -11.67 -2.42
C VAL A 151 6.73 -10.64 -3.17
N ALA A 152 7.33 -10.03 -4.18
CA ALA A 152 6.71 -9.01 -5.01
C ALA A 152 6.07 -9.65 -6.25
N CYS A 153 4.84 -9.24 -6.53
CA CYS A 153 4.07 -9.65 -7.68
C CYS A 153 3.58 -8.39 -8.41
N PRO A 154 4.37 -7.83 -9.34
CA PRO A 154 3.96 -6.67 -10.14
C PRO A 154 2.70 -6.97 -10.94
N CYS A 155 1.90 -5.95 -11.20
CA CYS A 155 0.64 -6.05 -11.93
C CYS A 155 0.64 -5.10 -13.12
N ALA A 156 0.14 -5.53 -14.27
CA ALA A 156 0.02 -4.67 -15.45
C ALA A 156 -1.17 -3.71 -15.37
N ALA A 157 -2.16 -4.01 -14.53
CA ALA A 157 -3.32 -3.15 -14.34
C ALA A 157 -3.70 -3.06 -12.86
N ALA A 158 -4.17 -1.88 -12.45
CA ALA A 158 -4.82 -1.69 -11.17
C ALA A 158 -5.93 -0.63 -11.28
N GLU A 159 -6.83 -0.63 -10.31
CA GLU A 159 -7.91 0.34 -10.21
C GLU A 159 -8.15 0.73 -8.74
N VAL A 160 -8.43 2.01 -8.52
CA VAL A 160 -8.89 2.54 -7.23
C VAL A 160 -10.28 3.12 -7.45
N ARG A 161 -11.28 2.66 -6.69
CA ARG A 161 -12.63 3.23 -6.68
C ARG A 161 -12.95 3.82 -5.32
N VAL A 162 -13.67 4.94 -5.33
CA VAL A 162 -14.20 5.58 -4.12
C VAL A 162 -15.68 5.78 -4.30
N ASN A 163 -16.48 5.15 -3.44
CA ASN A 163 -17.93 5.12 -3.52
C ASN A 163 -18.43 4.70 -4.92
N GLY A 164 -17.76 3.71 -5.52
CA GLY A 164 -18.05 3.18 -6.86
C GLY A 164 -17.48 3.98 -8.04
N ILE A 165 -16.96 5.19 -7.80
CA ILE A 165 -16.35 6.04 -8.83
C ILE A 165 -14.88 5.66 -8.98
N ALA A 166 -14.47 5.25 -10.19
CA ALA A 166 -13.07 4.95 -10.48
C ALA A 166 -12.24 6.23 -10.60
N ALA A 167 -11.07 6.22 -9.95
CA ALA A 167 -10.06 7.24 -10.17
C ALA A 167 -9.49 7.13 -11.59
N ARG A 168 -9.14 8.27 -12.17
CA ARG A 168 -8.46 8.38 -13.46
C ARG A 168 -6.96 8.36 -13.23
N GLY A 169 -6.27 7.57 -14.03
CA GLY A 169 -4.82 7.51 -14.08
C GLY A 169 -4.36 6.20 -14.72
N GLU A 170 -3.06 6.09 -14.99
CA GLU A 170 -2.43 4.92 -15.57
C GLU A 170 -1.32 4.36 -14.68
N ILE A 171 -1.06 3.07 -14.83
CA ILE A 171 0.08 2.39 -14.22
C ILE A 171 1.31 2.63 -15.06
N HIS A 172 2.44 2.85 -14.39
CA HIS A 172 3.75 2.90 -15.02
C HIS A 172 4.51 1.61 -14.74
N GLN A 173 5.35 1.19 -15.68
CA GLN A 173 6.23 0.02 -15.55
C GLN A 173 7.69 0.45 -15.71
N PRO A 174 8.25 1.18 -14.74
CA PRO A 174 9.63 1.62 -14.80
C PRO A 174 10.61 0.45 -14.67
N GLU A 175 11.79 0.57 -15.27
CA GLU A 175 12.89 -0.35 -15.02
C GLU A 175 13.39 -0.21 -13.57
N GLY A 176 13.56 -1.34 -12.87
CA GLY A 176 14.21 -1.40 -11.54
C GLY A 176 13.30 -1.24 -10.31
N TRP A 177 12.06 -0.74 -10.42
CA TRP A 177 11.11 -0.66 -9.30
C TRP A 177 10.00 -1.70 -9.41
N PHE A 178 10.10 -2.80 -8.65
CA PHE A 178 9.22 -3.99 -8.69
C PHE A 178 8.75 -4.49 -10.09
N GLY A 179 9.13 -3.88 -11.20
CA GLY A 179 8.53 -4.02 -12.53
C GLY A 179 7.21 -3.26 -12.76
N SER A 180 6.62 -2.58 -11.77
CA SER A 180 5.33 -1.88 -11.90
C SER A 180 5.06 -0.90 -10.75
N SER A 181 4.31 0.17 -11.02
CA SER A 181 3.75 1.09 -10.02
C SER A 181 2.52 0.54 -9.30
N ALA A 182 2.03 -0.64 -9.70
CA ALA A 182 1.10 -1.45 -8.94
C ALA A 182 1.72 -2.82 -8.67
N ALA A 183 1.84 -3.18 -7.39
CA ALA A 183 2.39 -4.45 -6.99
C ALA A 183 1.65 -5.01 -5.77
N LEU A 184 1.46 -6.33 -5.76
CA LEU A 184 1.18 -7.07 -4.55
C LEU A 184 2.51 -7.38 -3.87
N ALA A 185 2.56 -7.23 -2.55
CA ALA A 185 3.74 -7.49 -1.74
C ALA A 185 3.36 -8.42 -0.60
N PHE A 186 3.72 -9.70 -0.74
CA PHE A 186 3.39 -10.75 0.21
C PHE A 186 4.59 -11.15 1.06
N ALA A 187 4.30 -11.70 2.25
CA ALA A 187 5.30 -12.17 3.20
C ALA A 187 6.40 -11.12 3.47
N GLU A 188 6.01 -9.84 3.45
CA GLU A 188 6.92 -8.73 3.62
C GLU A 188 7.37 -8.68 5.09
N THR A 189 8.67 -8.62 5.31
CA THR A 189 9.27 -8.48 6.64
C THR A 189 10.24 -7.31 6.64
N TRP A 190 10.04 -6.37 7.56
CA TRP A 190 10.96 -5.26 7.78
C TRP A 190 11.73 -5.46 9.07
N ARG A 191 13.05 -5.30 9.00
CA ARG A 191 13.93 -5.31 10.17
C ARG A 191 14.90 -4.15 10.14
N GLU A 192 15.27 -3.66 11.31
CA GLU A 192 16.37 -2.69 11.43
C GLU A 192 17.69 -3.31 10.92
N ILE A 193 18.51 -2.47 10.31
CA ILE A 193 19.90 -2.78 9.90
C ILE A 193 20.85 -2.50 11.05
#